data_AF-A0AAD6WUX6-F1
#
_entry.id   AF-A0AAD6WUX6-F1
#
_cell.length_a   1.000
_cell.length_b   1.000
_cell.length_c   1.000
_cell.angle_alpha   90.00
_cell.angle_beta   90.00
_cell.angle_gamma   90.00
#
_symmetry.space_group_name_H-M   'P 1'
#
loop_
_entity.id
_entity.type
_entity.pdbx_description
1 polymer ?
#
loop_
_entity_poly.entity_id
_entity_poly.type
_entity_poly.pdbx_seq_one_letter_code
_entity_poly.pdbx_strand_id
1 'polypeptide(L)'
;MWGSSTRNTRIERLWVEVGTQFARRWRAFFTRLGRLHHLDRKNSSHLWLLHTLFLPDINDDCLEFQEEWNLHPIKGRTTNDQSPADMRFMGQTTEGVYREDPLDGIHPDAINRYYGVEGRRLRRGRNQTGAGVTSDDEGEVTDSDDDERSLEEQLENRVQDDLSRNIRHAPVKVAKHRCPFQDEELQDHFLTLLDDILSRPEDLPQGYSIVDDEWEDEDYPEVEVIRPGTRGKELRVILPRGEWYARAVRWTQALQLMSRVLEELGEEDSHPSDLDSSDSD
;
A
#
# COMPACT_ATOMS: atom_id res chain seq x y z
N MET A 1 16.60 -23.87 -24.00
CA MET A 1 17.16 -23.30 -22.75
C MET A 1 16.50 -21.96 -22.53
N TRP A 2 15.50 -21.88 -21.65
CA TRP A 2 14.86 -20.62 -21.29
C TRP A 2 15.73 -19.98 -20.21
N GLY A 3 16.35 -18.84 -20.51
CA GLY A 3 17.21 -18.14 -19.55
C GLY A 3 16.43 -17.75 -18.30
N SER A 4 17.00 -17.99 -17.12
CA SER A 4 16.44 -17.49 -15.86
C SER A 4 16.35 -15.97 -15.95
N SER A 5 15.20 -15.40 -15.62
CA SER A 5 14.98 -13.95 -15.60
C SER A 5 15.86 -13.28 -14.53
N THR A 6 17.13 -13.04 -14.84
CA THR A 6 18.08 -12.26 -14.03
C THR A 6 17.67 -10.79 -13.91
N ARG A 7 16.70 -10.36 -14.72
CA ARG A 7 16.17 -9.00 -14.74
C ARG A 7 15.25 -8.71 -13.54
N ASN A 8 14.57 -9.73 -12.99
CA ASN A 8 13.64 -9.57 -11.88
C ASN A 8 14.28 -9.76 -10.49
N THR A 9 15.53 -10.21 -10.43
CA THR A 9 16.19 -10.58 -9.17
C THR A 9 16.31 -9.42 -8.18
N ARG A 10 16.44 -8.18 -8.67
CA ARG A 10 16.55 -6.99 -7.81
C ARG A 10 15.22 -6.66 -7.14
N ILE A 11 14.13 -6.65 -7.89
CA ILE A 11 12.80 -6.37 -7.33
C ILE A 11 12.35 -7.51 -6.42
N GLU A 12 12.69 -8.77 -6.73
CA GLU A 12 12.43 -9.91 -5.83
C GLU A 12 13.16 -9.78 -4.50
N ARG A 13 14.42 -9.34 -4.50
CA ARG A 13 15.17 -9.07 -3.25
C ARG A 13 14.55 -7.91 -2.47
N LEU A 14 14.18 -6.83 -3.16
CA LEU A 14 13.48 -5.70 -2.54
C LEU A 14 12.21 -6.16 -1.83
N TRP A 15 11.36 -6.97 -2.50
CA TRP A 15 10.15 -7.51 -1.88
C TRP A 15 10.43 -8.40 -0.67
N VAL A 16 11.51 -9.18 -0.69
CA VAL A 16 11.93 -9.96 0.49
C VAL A 16 12.29 -9.02 1.63
N GLU A 17 13.03 -7.94 1.36
CA GLU A 17 13.48 -6.97 2.36
C GLU A 17 12.33 -6.17 2.96
N VAL A 18 11.47 -5.58 2.13
CA VAL A 18 10.20 -4.95 2.54
C VAL A 18 9.40 -5.89 3.44
N GLY A 19 9.30 -7.16 3.02
CA GLY A 19 8.65 -8.21 3.78
C GLY A 19 9.27 -8.41 5.16
N THR A 20 10.60 -8.57 5.23
CA THR A 20 11.33 -8.85 6.46
C THR A 20 11.39 -7.68 7.43
N GLN A 21 11.48 -6.46 6.93
CA GLN A 21 11.74 -5.28 7.77
C GLN A 21 10.49 -4.83 8.52
N PHE A 22 9.36 -4.62 7.83
CA PHE A 22 8.15 -4.14 8.50
C PHE A 22 6.87 -4.89 8.10
N ALA A 23 6.69 -5.23 6.82
CA ALA A 23 5.38 -5.69 6.32
C ALA A 23 4.89 -7.00 6.97
N ARG A 24 5.78 -7.93 7.33
CA ARG A 24 5.39 -9.16 8.06
C ARG A 24 4.90 -8.87 9.47
N ARG A 25 5.44 -7.85 10.14
CA ARG A 25 5.02 -7.46 11.51
C ARG A 25 3.62 -6.88 11.50
N TRP A 26 3.33 -5.96 10.58
CA TRP A 26 1.96 -5.44 10.38
C TRP A 26 0.96 -6.54 10.04
N ARG A 27 1.33 -7.46 9.14
CA ARG A 27 0.47 -8.61 8.82
C ARG A 27 0.21 -9.50 10.04
N ALA A 28 1.22 -9.76 10.84
CA ALA A 28 1.09 -10.51 12.09
C ALA A 28 0.17 -9.78 13.06
N PHE A 29 0.36 -8.47 13.22
CA PHE A 29 -0.44 -7.64 14.10
C PHE A 29 -1.92 -7.64 13.69
N PHE A 30 -2.26 -7.44 12.42
CA PHE A 30 -3.66 -7.53 11.97
C PHE A 30 -4.26 -8.93 12.09
N THR A 31 -3.43 -9.98 11.95
CA THR A 31 -3.88 -11.35 12.23
C THR A 31 -4.24 -11.52 13.70
N ARG A 32 -3.43 -10.95 14.60
CA ARG A 32 -3.68 -10.93 16.04
C ARG A 32 -4.93 -10.12 16.39
N LEU A 33 -5.11 -8.93 15.81
CA LEU A 33 -6.31 -8.11 16.01
C LEU A 33 -7.59 -8.90 15.66
N GLY A 34 -7.57 -9.68 14.58
CA GLY A 34 -8.73 -10.51 14.20
C GLY A 34 -8.97 -11.69 15.13
N ARG A 35 -7.92 -12.19 15.79
CA ARG A 35 -8.00 -13.33 16.71
C ARG A 35 -8.41 -12.94 18.12
N LEU A 36 -7.92 -11.81 18.62
CA LEU A 36 -8.05 -11.40 20.03
C LEU A 36 -8.93 -10.16 20.24
N HIS A 37 -8.93 -9.23 19.28
CA HIS A 37 -9.44 -7.88 19.48
C HIS A 37 -10.62 -7.55 18.54
N HIS A 38 -11.38 -8.57 18.15
CA HIS A 38 -12.63 -8.47 17.38
C HIS A 38 -12.53 -7.73 16.03
N LEU A 39 -11.35 -7.72 15.39
CA LEU A 39 -11.24 -7.19 14.03
C LEU A 39 -11.94 -8.13 13.02
N ASP A 40 -13.08 -7.69 12.48
CA ASP A 40 -13.68 -8.32 11.30
C ASP A 40 -13.18 -7.69 10.00
N ARG A 41 -12.32 -8.43 9.28
CA ARG A 41 -11.81 -8.09 7.95
C ARG A 41 -12.88 -7.93 6.87
N LYS A 42 -14.11 -8.42 7.09
CA LYS A 42 -15.24 -8.25 6.14
C LYS A 42 -16.06 -7.00 6.41
N ASN A 43 -15.91 -6.40 7.59
CA ASN A 43 -16.63 -5.20 7.96
C ASN A 43 -15.90 -3.97 7.40
N SER A 44 -16.57 -3.20 6.54
CA SER A 44 -15.98 -1.99 5.94
C SER A 44 -15.66 -0.91 6.96
N SER A 45 -16.43 -0.81 8.04
CA SER A 45 -16.21 0.16 9.12
C SER A 45 -14.93 -0.16 9.89
N HIS A 46 -14.66 -1.44 10.13
CA HIS A 46 -13.42 -1.88 10.77
C HIS A 46 -12.21 -1.61 9.87
N LEU A 47 -12.34 -1.81 8.56
CA LEU A 47 -11.28 -1.48 7.60
C LEU A 47 -11.01 0.02 7.52
N TRP A 48 -12.08 0.83 7.53
CA TRP A 48 -11.95 2.28 7.61
C TRP A 48 -11.20 2.70 8.88
N LEU A 49 -11.60 2.19 10.04
CA LEU A 49 -10.95 2.50 11.31
C LEU A 49 -9.48 2.06 11.35
N LEU A 50 -9.18 0.89 10.80
CA LEU A 50 -7.82 0.36 10.69
C LEU A 50 -6.95 1.29 9.83
N HIS A 51 -7.48 1.79 8.72
CA HIS A 51 -6.79 2.79 7.89
C HIS A 51 -6.58 4.09 8.66
N THR A 52 -7.61 4.62 9.33
CA THR A 52 -7.52 5.85 10.11
C THR A 52 -6.43 5.79 11.19
N LEU A 53 -6.30 4.65 11.88
CA LEU A 53 -5.35 4.50 12.99
C LEU A 53 -3.92 4.16 12.54
N PHE A 54 -3.75 3.29 11.55
CA PHE A 54 -2.46 2.64 11.29
C PHE A 54 -1.89 2.90 9.90
N LEU A 55 -2.66 3.48 8.97
CA LEU A 55 -2.11 3.85 7.67
C LEU A 55 -0.99 4.90 7.78
N PRO A 56 -1.07 5.92 8.66
CA PRO A 56 0.05 6.83 8.89
C PRO A 56 1.30 6.09 9.37
N ASP A 57 1.18 5.27 10.42
CA ASP A 57 2.30 4.47 10.95
C ASP A 57 2.93 3.55 9.88
N ILE A 58 2.12 2.93 9.03
CA ILE A 58 2.61 2.07 7.93
C ILE A 58 3.35 2.91 6.89
N ASN A 59 2.85 4.10 6.57
CA ASN A 59 3.51 4.99 5.62
C ASN A 59 4.85 5.49 6.18
N ASP A 60 4.93 5.77 7.48
CA ASP A 60 6.17 6.14 8.15
C ASP A 60 7.19 5.01 8.08
N ASP A 61 6.80 3.76 8.37
CA ASP A 61 7.67 2.58 8.19
C ASP A 61 8.13 2.42 6.72
N CYS A 62 7.28 2.79 5.75
CA CYS A 62 7.64 2.76 4.33
C CYS A 62 8.65 3.85 3.95
N LEU A 63 8.52 5.04 4.55
CA LEU A 63 9.46 6.15 4.37
C LEU A 63 10.81 5.83 5.00
N GLU A 64 10.81 5.32 6.24
CA GLU A 64 12.04 4.88 6.92
C GLU A 64 12.76 3.80 6.09
N PHE A 65 12.03 2.79 5.62
CA PHE A 65 12.57 1.77 4.72
C PHE A 65 13.18 2.40 3.45
N GLN A 66 12.49 3.36 2.84
CA GLN A 66 12.97 4.02 1.63
C GLN A 66 14.28 4.78 1.90
N GLU A 67 14.38 5.50 3.00
CA GLU A 67 15.58 6.23 3.40
C GLU A 67 16.76 5.29 3.64
N GLU A 68 16.55 4.23 4.43
CA GLU A 68 17.57 3.22 4.69
C GLU A 68 18.02 2.52 3.40
N TRP A 69 17.06 2.14 2.56
CA TRP A 69 17.34 1.48 1.29
C TRP A 69 18.13 2.37 0.34
N ASN A 70 17.83 3.68 0.30
CA ASN A 70 18.55 4.64 -0.52
C ASN A 70 20.01 4.84 -0.07
N LEU A 71 20.30 4.58 1.21
CA LEU A 71 21.66 4.60 1.76
C LEU A 71 22.34 3.24 1.69
N HIS A 72 21.63 2.17 1.31
CA HIS A 72 22.19 0.82 1.26
C HIS A 72 23.20 0.64 0.11
N PRO A 73 24.47 0.29 0.39
CA PRO A 73 25.47 0.05 -0.66
C PRO A 73 25.09 -1.11 -1.58
N ILE A 74 24.97 -0.85 -2.88
CA ILE A 74 24.66 -1.93 -3.84
C ILE A 74 25.96 -2.62 -4.23
N LYS A 75 26.11 -3.86 -3.77
CA LYS A 75 27.28 -4.68 -4.10
C LYS A 75 27.35 -4.99 -5.59
N GLY A 76 28.48 -4.68 -6.22
CA GLY A 76 28.72 -5.06 -7.60
C GLY A 76 29.77 -4.24 -8.31
N ARG A 77 30.43 -4.86 -9.29
CA ARG A 77 31.49 -4.24 -10.10
C ARG A 77 31.01 -3.02 -10.90
N THR A 78 29.72 -2.97 -11.22
CA THR A 78 29.09 -1.85 -11.97
C THR A 78 28.67 -0.70 -11.06
N THR A 79 28.29 -1.00 -9.81
CA THR A 79 27.82 -0.01 -8.83
C THR A 79 28.94 0.45 -7.89
N ASN A 80 30.12 -0.20 -7.95
CA ASN A 80 31.32 0.12 -7.15
C ASN A 80 31.02 0.27 -5.64
N ASP A 81 30.12 -0.58 -5.13
CA ASP A 81 29.64 -0.57 -3.74
C ASP A 81 29.09 0.80 -3.28
N GLN A 82 28.59 1.62 -4.22
CA GLN A 82 27.91 2.88 -3.93
C GLN A 82 26.44 2.65 -3.56
N SER A 83 25.91 3.46 -2.66
CA SER A 83 24.47 3.50 -2.38
C SER A 83 23.70 4.18 -3.53
N PRO A 84 22.38 3.94 -3.66
CA PRO A 84 21.53 4.74 -4.55
C PRO A 84 21.71 6.25 -4.38
N ALA A 85 21.83 6.72 -3.13
CA ALA A 85 22.08 8.12 -2.81
C ALA A 85 23.44 8.60 -3.33
N ASP A 86 24.51 7.82 -3.13
CA ASP A 86 25.85 8.14 -3.64
C ASP A 86 25.86 8.21 -5.16
N MET A 87 25.25 7.24 -5.84
CA MET A 87 25.16 7.23 -7.30
C MET A 87 24.38 8.43 -7.83
N ARG A 88 23.29 8.82 -7.16
CA ARG A 88 22.52 10.02 -7.52
C ARG A 88 23.35 11.29 -7.34
N PHE A 89 24.03 11.43 -6.20
CA PHE A 89 24.87 12.59 -5.90
C PHE A 89 26.05 12.71 -6.87
N MET A 90 26.73 11.60 -7.15
CA MET A 90 27.82 11.54 -8.12
C MET A 90 27.32 11.90 -9.52
N GLY A 91 26.20 11.32 -9.95
CA GLY A 91 25.59 11.63 -11.25
C GLY A 91 25.19 13.11 -11.38
N GLN A 92 24.62 13.70 -10.33
CA GLN A 92 24.31 15.14 -10.32
C GLN A 92 25.56 16.03 -10.40
N THR A 93 26.68 15.56 -9.84
CA THR A 93 27.95 16.31 -9.84
C THR A 93 28.68 16.17 -11.18
N THR A 94 28.64 15.00 -11.81
CA THR A 94 29.34 14.73 -13.09
C THR A 94 28.52 15.14 -14.31
N GLU A 95 27.21 14.86 -14.31
CA GLU A 95 26.31 15.09 -15.45
C GLU A 95 25.43 16.34 -15.28
N GLY A 96 25.51 17.00 -14.12
CA GLY A 96 24.70 18.16 -13.78
C GLY A 96 23.33 17.81 -13.16
N VAL A 97 22.69 18.83 -12.59
CA VAL A 97 21.33 18.72 -12.05
C VAL A 97 20.35 19.17 -13.11
N TYR A 98 19.33 18.36 -13.40
CA TYR A 98 18.16 18.80 -14.17
C TYR A 98 17.50 19.95 -13.41
N ARG A 99 17.73 21.17 -13.88
CA ARG A 99 17.27 22.42 -13.24
C ARG A 99 15.77 22.66 -13.47
N GLU A 100 15.27 22.09 -14.56
CA GLU A 100 13.88 21.88 -14.92
C GLU A 100 13.81 20.37 -15.19
N ASP A 101 13.00 19.60 -14.47
CA ASP A 101 12.73 18.24 -14.92
C ASP A 101 11.93 18.39 -16.21
N PRO A 102 12.49 18.05 -17.40
CA PRO A 102 11.77 18.21 -18.66
C PRO A 102 10.51 17.32 -18.72
N LEU A 103 10.35 16.43 -17.75
CA LEU A 103 9.24 15.50 -17.59
C LEU A 103 8.25 15.95 -16.51
N ASP A 104 8.49 17.09 -15.84
CA ASP A 104 7.55 17.66 -14.88
C ASP A 104 6.25 18.06 -15.62
N GLY A 105 5.14 17.42 -15.28
CA GLY A 105 3.86 17.58 -15.99
C GLY A 105 3.70 16.74 -17.27
N ILE A 106 4.68 15.89 -17.63
CA ILE A 106 4.53 14.93 -18.73
C ILE A 106 3.86 13.67 -18.19
N HIS A 107 2.69 13.32 -18.77
CA HIS A 107 1.94 12.13 -18.37
C HIS A 107 2.84 10.87 -18.46
N PRO A 108 2.85 9.97 -17.46
CA PRO A 108 3.72 8.79 -17.43
C PRO A 108 3.66 7.93 -18.69
N ASP A 109 2.53 7.96 -19.41
CA ASP A 109 2.36 7.27 -20.70
C ASP A 109 3.18 7.88 -21.84
N ALA A 110 3.35 9.20 -21.87
CA ALA A 110 4.23 9.88 -22.82
C ALA A 110 5.71 9.57 -22.54
N ILE A 111 6.08 9.47 -21.26
CA ILE A 111 7.42 9.04 -20.84
C ILE A 111 7.68 7.61 -21.31
N ASN A 112 6.74 6.68 -21.09
CA ASN A 112 6.85 5.30 -21.55
C ASN A 112 6.93 5.19 -23.08
N ARG A 113 6.20 6.01 -23.83
CA ARG A 113 6.18 5.98 -25.29
C ARG A 113 7.52 6.37 -25.93
N TYR A 114 8.24 7.33 -25.35
CA TYR A 114 9.46 7.89 -25.96
C TYR A 114 10.76 7.45 -25.26
N TYR A 115 10.71 7.22 -23.94
CA TYR A 115 11.87 6.89 -23.11
C TYR A 115 11.71 5.55 -22.36
N GLY A 116 10.56 4.88 -22.50
CA GLY A 116 10.38 3.53 -21.99
C GLY A 116 11.35 2.54 -22.64
N VAL A 117 11.49 1.36 -22.02
CA VAL A 117 12.35 0.27 -22.52
C VAL A 117 11.87 -0.28 -23.88
N GLU A 118 10.70 0.17 -24.33
CA GLU A 118 10.11 -0.12 -25.62
C GLU A 118 10.36 1.04 -26.59
N GLY A 119 11.63 1.25 -26.96
CA GLY A 119 11.94 2.14 -28.07
C GLY A 119 11.15 1.77 -29.33
N ARG A 120 10.89 2.75 -30.21
CA ARG A 120 10.17 2.58 -31.49
C ARG A 120 10.69 1.32 -32.19
N ARG A 121 9.86 0.27 -32.28
CA ARG A 121 10.25 -0.98 -32.94
C ARG A 121 10.53 -0.68 -34.42
N LEU A 122 11.80 -0.51 -34.77
CA LEU A 122 12.24 -0.62 -36.16
C LEU A 122 11.79 -2.00 -36.65
N ARG A 123 10.89 -2.05 -37.64
CA ARG A 123 10.50 -3.30 -38.30
C ARG A 123 11.74 -3.89 -38.94
N ARG A 124 12.36 -4.85 -38.26
CA ARG A 124 13.55 -5.55 -38.75
C ARG A 124 13.13 -6.46 -39.90
N GLY A 125 13.79 -6.31 -41.05
CA GLY A 125 13.71 -7.30 -42.12
C GLY A 125 14.23 -8.66 -41.64
N ARG A 126 13.77 -9.75 -42.28
CA ARG A 126 13.92 -11.15 -41.86
C ARG A 126 15.37 -11.63 -41.59
N ASN A 127 16.40 -10.81 -41.85
CA ASN A 127 17.81 -11.19 -41.80
C ASN A 127 18.73 -10.25 -40.96
N GLN A 128 18.20 -9.38 -40.09
CA GLN A 128 19.06 -8.53 -39.23
C GLN A 128 19.22 -9.08 -37.81
N THR A 129 20.43 -9.56 -37.49
CA THR A 129 20.86 -9.87 -36.11
C THR A 129 21.63 -8.68 -35.52
N GLY A 130 21.22 -8.26 -34.32
CA GLY A 130 21.67 -7.05 -33.64
C GLY A 130 23.12 -7.09 -33.16
N ALA A 131 24.05 -6.94 -34.09
CA ALA A 131 25.37 -6.38 -33.87
C ALA A 131 25.54 -5.23 -34.87
N GLY A 132 26.03 -4.07 -34.39
CA GLY A 132 25.87 -2.75 -35.01
C GLY A 132 26.04 -2.65 -36.53
N VAL A 133 25.23 -1.78 -37.14
CA VAL A 133 25.50 -1.19 -38.44
C VAL A 133 25.33 0.32 -38.30
N THR A 134 26.38 1.06 -38.67
CA THR A 134 26.42 2.51 -38.80
C THR A 134 26.04 2.93 -40.21
N SER A 135 25.51 4.16 -40.26
CA SER A 135 25.50 5.15 -41.36
C SER A 135 24.77 4.83 -42.66
N ASP A 136 23.93 5.81 -43.00
CA ASP A 136 23.47 6.22 -44.33
C ASP A 136 22.36 5.37 -44.95
N ASP A 137 21.12 5.69 -44.56
CA ASP A 137 20.00 5.64 -45.50
C ASP A 137 18.92 6.64 -45.08
N GLU A 138 18.77 7.70 -45.87
CA GLU A 138 17.74 8.72 -45.72
C GLU A 138 16.38 8.12 -46.15
N GLY A 139 15.51 7.89 -45.17
CA GLY A 139 14.14 7.45 -45.40
C GLY A 139 13.15 8.43 -44.79
N GLU A 140 12.47 9.18 -45.67
CA GLU A 140 11.41 10.15 -45.38
C GLU A 140 10.45 9.71 -44.26
N VAL A 141 10.28 10.61 -43.28
CA VAL A 141 9.17 10.56 -42.31
C VAL A 141 8.03 11.43 -42.84
N THR A 142 6.99 10.80 -43.38
CA THR A 142 5.70 11.46 -43.62
C THR A 142 4.93 11.52 -42.30
N ASP A 143 4.71 12.74 -41.83
CA ASP A 143 3.92 13.09 -40.65
C ASP A 143 2.42 13.07 -41.00
N SER A 144 1.58 12.48 -40.15
CA SER A 144 0.12 12.55 -40.28
C SER A 144 -0.48 12.70 -38.88
N ASP A 145 -0.87 13.93 -38.56
CA ASP A 145 -1.44 14.43 -37.31
C ASP A 145 -2.95 14.17 -37.19
N ASP A 146 -3.39 12.91 -37.19
CA ASP A 146 -4.79 12.59 -36.87
C ASP A 146 -4.83 11.21 -36.21
N ASP A 147 -4.83 11.15 -34.87
CA ASP A 147 -5.48 10.08 -34.05
C ASP A 147 -5.01 10.04 -32.57
N GLU A 148 -4.98 11.16 -31.84
CA GLU A 148 -4.56 11.14 -30.41
C GLU A 148 -5.50 10.33 -29.50
N ARG A 149 -6.81 10.31 -29.76
CA ARG A 149 -7.79 9.54 -28.94
C ARG A 149 -7.77 8.03 -29.20
N SER A 150 -7.37 7.60 -30.40
CA SER A 150 -7.22 6.19 -30.76
C SER A 150 -5.88 5.62 -30.26
N LEU A 151 -4.88 6.49 -30.09
CA LEU A 151 -3.58 6.13 -29.55
C LEU A 151 -3.63 5.76 -28.07
N GLU A 152 -4.42 6.45 -27.25
CA GLU A 152 -4.54 6.21 -25.80
C GLU A 152 -5.15 4.83 -25.52
N GLU A 153 -6.28 4.51 -26.16
CA GLU A 153 -6.92 3.19 -26.04
C GLU A 153 -6.03 2.07 -26.63
N GLN A 154 -5.28 2.35 -27.71
CA GLN A 154 -4.27 1.42 -28.23
C GLN A 154 -3.04 1.29 -27.30
N LEU A 155 -2.68 2.32 -26.54
CA LEU A 155 -1.58 2.33 -25.59
C LEU A 155 -1.97 1.52 -24.36
N GLU A 156 -3.15 1.76 -23.80
CA GLU A 156 -3.72 1.00 -22.69
C GLU A 156 -3.80 -0.49 -23.04
N ASN A 157 -4.33 -0.82 -24.21
CA ASN A 157 -4.41 -2.22 -24.67
C ASN A 157 -3.01 -2.84 -24.85
N ARG A 158 -2.00 -2.09 -25.30
CA ARG A 158 -0.63 -2.59 -25.46
C ARG A 158 0.11 -2.74 -24.12
N VAL A 159 -0.02 -1.76 -23.23
CA VAL A 159 0.49 -1.81 -21.85
C VAL A 159 -0.15 -2.98 -21.11
N GLN A 160 -1.45 -3.17 -21.28
CA GLN A 160 -2.19 -4.31 -20.75
C GLN A 160 -1.70 -5.63 -21.36
N ASP A 161 -1.46 -5.70 -22.68
CA ASP A 161 -0.95 -6.90 -23.34
C ASP A 161 0.47 -7.28 -22.89
N ASP A 162 1.37 -6.32 -22.68
CA ASP A 162 2.74 -6.59 -22.24
C ASP A 162 2.85 -6.80 -20.70
N LEU A 163 2.01 -6.14 -19.90
CA LEU A 163 1.88 -6.44 -18.47
C LEU A 163 1.15 -7.77 -18.21
N SER A 164 0.15 -8.14 -19.02
CA SER A 164 -0.65 -9.37 -18.83
C SER A 164 0.18 -10.65 -18.86
N ARG A 165 1.27 -10.66 -19.63
CA ARG A 165 2.22 -11.79 -19.67
C ARG A 165 2.95 -11.98 -18.34
N ASN A 166 3.10 -10.91 -17.56
CA ASN A 166 3.79 -10.88 -16.27
C ASN A 166 2.83 -10.89 -15.07
N ILE A 167 1.60 -10.39 -15.23
CA ILE A 167 0.54 -10.39 -14.22
C ILE A 167 -0.19 -11.75 -14.27
N ARG A 168 0.31 -12.73 -13.52
CA ARG A 168 -0.24 -14.09 -13.47
C ARG A 168 -1.49 -14.26 -12.60
N HIS A 169 -1.97 -13.19 -11.98
CA HIS A 169 -3.13 -13.21 -11.08
C HIS A 169 -4.16 -12.16 -11.51
N ALA A 170 -5.45 -12.49 -11.41
CA ALA A 170 -6.50 -11.50 -11.53
C ALA A 170 -6.26 -10.37 -10.50
N PRO A 171 -6.60 -9.10 -10.82
CA PRO A 171 -6.51 -8.01 -9.86
C PRO A 171 -7.15 -8.39 -8.54
N VAL A 172 -6.40 -8.24 -7.44
CA VAL A 172 -6.91 -8.53 -6.11
C VAL A 172 -8.01 -7.50 -5.83
N LYS A 173 -9.24 -7.97 -5.59
CA LYS A 173 -10.34 -7.08 -5.21
C LYS A 173 -10.01 -6.44 -3.87
N VAL A 174 -9.68 -5.15 -3.90
CA VAL A 174 -9.44 -4.36 -2.70
C VAL A 174 -10.76 -4.25 -1.94
N ALA A 175 -10.74 -4.58 -0.66
CA ALA A 175 -11.92 -4.46 0.19
C ALA A 175 -12.31 -2.98 0.31
N LYS A 176 -13.62 -2.70 0.24
CA LYS A 176 -14.13 -1.32 0.36
C LYS A 176 -14.06 -0.89 1.83
N HIS A 177 -13.49 0.28 2.08
CA HIS A 177 -13.32 0.90 3.40
C HIS A 177 -14.24 2.12 3.53
N ARG A 178 -15.55 1.91 3.36
CA ARG A 178 -16.51 3.01 3.46
C ARG A 178 -16.51 3.59 4.87
N CYS A 179 -16.49 4.92 4.95
CA CYS A 179 -16.68 5.65 6.20
C CYS A 179 -17.98 5.16 6.85
N PRO A 180 -17.97 4.80 8.15
CA PRO A 180 -19.16 4.34 8.84
C PRO A 180 -20.15 5.47 9.17
N PHE A 181 -19.69 6.72 9.15
CA PHE A 181 -20.51 7.90 9.45
C PHE A 181 -21.18 8.42 8.18
N GLN A 182 -22.43 8.86 8.32
CA GLN A 182 -23.22 9.37 7.20
C GLN A 182 -22.82 10.80 6.83
N ASP A 183 -22.47 11.60 7.85
CA ASP A 183 -22.14 13.01 7.73
C ASP A 183 -20.69 13.30 8.17
N GLU A 184 -20.12 14.34 7.57
CA GLU A 184 -18.76 14.83 7.87
C GLU A 184 -18.67 15.37 9.31
N GLU A 185 -19.73 16.01 9.81
CA GLU A 185 -19.79 16.53 11.19
C GLU A 185 -19.67 15.41 12.23
N LEU A 186 -20.34 14.28 12.01
CA LEU A 186 -20.26 13.11 12.90
C LEU A 186 -18.89 12.44 12.83
N GLN A 187 -18.29 12.40 11.63
CA GLN A 187 -16.93 11.92 11.46
C GLN A 187 -15.94 12.79 12.24
N ASP A 188 -16.03 14.12 12.12
CA ASP A 188 -15.15 15.05 12.83
C ASP A 188 -15.35 14.99 14.34
N HIS A 189 -16.60 14.83 14.79
CA HIS A 189 -16.92 14.61 16.19
C HIS A 189 -16.27 13.33 16.71
N PHE A 190 -16.42 12.22 15.98
CA PHE A 190 -15.75 10.95 16.31
C PHE A 190 -14.24 11.10 16.36
N LEU A 191 -13.62 11.77 15.39
CA LEU A 191 -12.17 11.98 15.35
C LEU A 191 -11.68 12.82 16.54
N THR A 192 -12.45 13.82 16.96
CA THR A 192 -12.15 14.64 18.13
C THR A 192 -12.20 13.81 19.42
N LEU A 193 -13.25 13.00 19.59
CA LEU A 193 -13.37 12.09 20.73
C LEU A 193 -12.29 11.01 20.72
N LEU A 194 -11.93 10.53 19.53
CA LEU A 194 -10.88 9.55 19.35
C LEU A 194 -9.54 10.11 19.84
N ASP A 195 -9.16 11.32 19.42
CA ASP A 195 -7.91 11.96 19.87
C ASP A 195 -7.87 12.10 21.40
N ASP A 196 -8.98 12.52 22.01
CA ASP A 196 -9.09 12.65 23.47
C ASP A 196 -8.95 11.29 24.20
N ILE A 197 -9.55 10.21 23.69
CA ILE A 197 -9.39 8.87 24.27
C ILE A 197 -7.98 8.33 24.05
N LEU A 198 -7.40 8.52 22.86
CA LEU A 198 -6.04 8.06 22.55
C LEU A 198 -4.98 8.77 23.39
N SER A 199 -5.27 9.97 23.90
CA SER A 199 -4.43 10.67 24.88
C SER A 199 -4.42 10.00 26.27
N ARG A 200 -5.37 9.08 26.53
CA ARG A 200 -5.57 8.36 27.79
C ARG A 200 -5.37 6.85 27.60
N PRO A 201 -4.12 6.37 27.45
CA PRO A 201 -3.84 4.95 27.20
C PRO A 201 -4.14 4.04 28.40
N GLU A 202 -4.38 4.61 29.58
CA GLU A 202 -4.76 3.87 30.80
C GLU A 202 -6.24 3.43 30.79
N ASP A 203 -7.07 4.07 29.96
CA ASP A 203 -8.50 3.76 29.84
C ASP A 203 -8.69 2.50 28.98
N LEU A 204 -8.48 1.33 29.59
CA LEU A 204 -8.55 0.04 28.89
C LEU A 204 -10.01 -0.45 28.76
N PRO A 205 -10.50 -0.69 27.53
CA PRO A 205 -11.85 -1.20 27.32
C PRO A 205 -11.95 -2.70 27.70
N GLN A 206 -12.97 -3.04 28.49
CA GLN A 206 -13.29 -4.44 28.82
C GLN A 206 -13.96 -5.17 27.65
N GLY A 207 -13.74 -6.47 27.56
CA GLY A 207 -14.29 -7.37 26.55
C GLY A 207 -13.44 -7.53 25.28
N TYR A 208 -12.25 -6.91 25.23
CA TYR A 208 -11.40 -6.88 24.04
C TYR A 208 -10.08 -7.66 24.18
N SER A 209 -9.91 -8.47 25.22
CA SER A 209 -8.70 -9.28 25.48
C SER A 209 -7.43 -8.43 25.61
N ILE A 210 -7.54 -7.31 26.33
CA ILE A 210 -6.42 -6.37 26.58
C ILE A 210 -6.16 -6.17 28.06
N VAL A 211 -7.19 -6.22 28.90
CA VAL A 211 -7.02 -6.04 30.34
C VAL A 211 -6.36 -7.29 30.90
N ASP A 212 -5.32 -7.14 31.73
CA ASP A 212 -4.59 -8.29 32.29
C ASP A 212 -5.54 -9.24 33.06
N ASP A 213 -6.59 -8.73 33.70
CA ASP A 213 -7.63 -9.52 34.39
C ASP A 213 -8.43 -10.46 33.46
N GLU A 214 -8.45 -10.20 32.14
CA GLU A 214 -9.10 -11.08 31.16
C GLU A 214 -8.25 -12.32 30.83
N TRP A 215 -7.00 -12.33 31.28
CA TRP A 215 -6.07 -13.42 31.07
C TRP A 215 -5.90 -14.18 32.38
N GLU A 216 -6.46 -15.39 32.45
CA GLU A 216 -6.51 -16.19 33.68
C GLU A 216 -5.12 -16.46 34.28
N ASP A 217 -4.10 -16.68 33.44
CA ASP A 217 -2.68 -16.88 33.84
C ASP A 217 -1.68 -16.65 32.67
N GLU A 218 -2.11 -16.07 31.54
CA GLU A 218 -1.29 -15.92 30.33
C GLU A 218 -0.92 -14.45 30.07
N ASP A 219 0.33 -14.18 29.70
CA ASP A 219 0.74 -12.85 29.25
C ASP A 219 0.22 -12.53 27.85
N TYR A 220 0.07 -11.23 27.55
CA TYR A 220 -0.22 -10.78 26.20
C TYR A 220 0.81 -11.34 25.19
N PRO A 221 0.37 -12.02 24.10
CA PRO A 221 1.28 -12.81 23.29
C PRO A 221 2.26 -11.95 22.50
N GLU A 222 3.55 -12.25 22.59
CA GLU A 222 4.59 -11.57 21.81
C GLU A 222 4.88 -12.23 20.46
N VAL A 223 4.30 -13.39 20.17
CA VAL A 223 4.53 -14.10 18.90
C VAL A 223 3.22 -14.36 18.20
N GLU A 224 3.16 -14.08 16.91
CA GLU A 224 2.03 -14.46 16.06
C GLU A 224 2.50 -15.39 14.93
N VAL A 225 1.70 -16.40 14.62
CA VAL A 225 2.01 -17.40 13.59
C VAL A 225 1.20 -17.10 12.33
N ILE A 226 1.88 -16.67 11.28
CA ILE A 226 1.28 -16.48 9.96
C ILE A 226 1.44 -17.77 9.16
N ARG A 227 0.34 -18.28 8.58
CA ARG A 227 0.38 -19.38 7.61
C ARG A 227 0.36 -18.83 6.18
N PRO A 228 1.48 -18.88 5.43
CA PRO A 228 1.49 -18.46 4.03
C PRO A 228 0.84 -19.54 3.14
N GLY A 229 -0.46 -19.41 2.90
CA GLY A 229 -1.22 -20.28 2.00
C GLY A 229 -1.42 -21.72 2.51
N THR A 230 -1.96 -22.60 1.67
CA THR A 230 -2.37 -23.98 2.04
C THR A 230 -1.21 -24.97 2.21
N ARG A 231 0.00 -24.64 1.77
CA ARG A 231 1.19 -25.54 1.83
C ARG A 231 2.49 -24.85 2.29
N GLY A 232 2.43 -23.58 2.69
CA GLY A 232 3.62 -22.85 3.14
C GLY A 232 4.01 -23.22 4.57
N LYS A 233 5.31 -23.13 4.87
CA LYS A 233 5.82 -23.27 6.24
C LYS A 233 5.28 -22.15 7.11
N GLU A 234 4.93 -22.47 8.34
CA GLU A 234 4.48 -21.49 9.32
C GLU A 234 5.58 -20.45 9.57
N LEU A 235 5.20 -19.17 9.49
CA LEU A 235 6.08 -18.05 9.75
C LEU A 235 5.76 -17.50 11.14
N ARG A 236 6.69 -17.68 12.08
CA ARG A 236 6.61 -17.08 13.41
C ARG A 236 7.15 -15.66 13.34
N VAL A 237 6.33 -14.69 13.70
CA VAL A 237 6.69 -13.27 13.73
C VAL A 237 6.66 -12.80 15.17
N ILE A 238 7.76 -12.22 15.63
CA ILE A 238 7.87 -11.61 16.96
C ILE A 238 7.30 -10.19 16.86
N LEU A 239 6.41 -9.87 17.78
CA LEU A 239 5.74 -8.60 17.97
C LEU A 239 5.98 -8.19 19.44
N PRO A 240 7.08 -7.47 19.72
CA PRO A 240 7.43 -7.06 21.07
C PRO A 240 6.27 -6.34 21.78
N ARG A 241 6.02 -6.68 23.04
CA ARG A 241 4.90 -6.09 23.80
C ARG A 241 4.98 -4.56 23.82
N GLY A 242 6.15 -3.98 24.02
CA GLY A 242 6.33 -2.53 24.15
C GLY A 242 5.76 -1.68 23.02
N GLU A 243 5.83 -2.15 21.77
CA GLU A 243 5.32 -1.40 20.60
C GLU A 243 3.92 -1.85 20.19
N TRP A 244 3.71 -3.17 20.15
CA TRP A 244 2.52 -3.73 19.52
C TRP A 244 1.32 -3.82 20.47
N TYR A 245 1.56 -3.88 21.77
CA TYR A 245 0.48 -3.80 22.77
C TYR A 245 -0.16 -2.41 22.77
N ALA A 246 0.64 -1.33 22.74
CA ALA A 246 0.13 0.03 22.65
C ALA A 246 -0.76 0.22 21.41
N ARG A 247 -0.34 -0.32 20.26
CA ARG A 247 -1.17 -0.32 19.05
C ARG A 247 -2.46 -1.13 19.21
N ALA A 248 -2.43 -2.26 19.92
CA ALA A 248 -3.64 -3.03 20.22
C ALA A 248 -4.62 -2.23 21.10
N VAL A 249 -4.12 -1.54 22.13
CA VAL A 249 -4.94 -0.66 23.00
C VAL A 249 -5.63 0.43 22.17
N ARG A 250 -4.87 1.12 21.31
CA ARG A 250 -5.43 2.14 20.39
C ARG A 250 -6.58 1.57 19.56
N TRP A 251 -6.39 0.38 18.98
CA TRP A 251 -7.41 -0.29 18.20
C TRP A 251 -8.69 -0.55 19.01
N THR A 252 -8.58 -1.11 20.21
CA THR A 252 -9.76 -1.48 21.00
C THR A 252 -10.50 -0.28 21.55
N GLN A 253 -9.78 0.76 21.96
CA GLN A 253 -10.37 2.03 22.41
C GLN A 253 -11.19 2.65 21.28
N ALA A 254 -10.58 2.74 20.10
CA ALA A 254 -11.22 3.28 18.93
C ALA A 254 -12.41 2.45 18.46
N LEU A 255 -12.30 1.12 18.53
CA LEU A 255 -13.40 0.20 18.17
C LEU A 255 -14.58 0.35 19.13
N GLN A 256 -14.32 0.41 20.44
CA GLN A 256 -15.37 0.63 21.44
C GLN A 256 -16.06 1.98 21.24
N LEU A 257 -15.30 3.05 21.03
CA LEU A 257 -15.85 4.38 20.75
C LEU A 257 -16.71 4.34 19.48
N MET A 258 -16.22 3.76 18.40
CA MET A 258 -16.95 3.67 17.14
C MET A 258 -18.25 2.88 17.30
N SER A 259 -18.22 1.76 18.03
CA SER A 259 -19.43 0.99 18.35
C SER A 259 -20.46 1.82 19.10
N ARG A 260 -20.05 2.57 20.14
CA ARG A 260 -20.97 3.43 20.92
C ARG A 260 -21.58 4.53 20.07
N VAL A 261 -20.78 5.25 19.30
CA VAL A 261 -21.28 6.34 18.43
C VAL A 261 -22.27 5.79 17.39
N LEU A 262 -22.00 4.60 16.83
CA LEU A 262 -22.92 3.97 15.86
C LEU A 262 -24.20 3.42 16.52
N GLU A 263 -24.13 2.96 17.76
CA GLU A 263 -25.30 2.52 18.54
C GLU A 263 -26.23 3.71 18.85
N GLU A 264 -25.67 4.83 19.33
CA GLU A 264 -26.42 6.06 19.61
C GLU A 264 -27.16 6.57 18.37
N LEU A 265 -26.52 6.55 17.20
CA LEU A 265 -27.16 6.92 15.92
C LEU A 265 -28.28 5.96 15.50
N GLY A 266 -28.14 4.67 15.83
CA GLY A 266 -29.18 3.67 15.54
C GLY A 266 -30.41 3.77 16.45
N GLU A 267 -30.24 4.30 17.66
CA GLU A 267 -31.33 4.53 18.61
C GLU A 267 -32.19 5.76 18.20
N GLU A 268 -31.59 6.82 17.67
CA GLU A 268 -32.31 8.03 17.21
C GLU A 268 -33.28 7.75 16.04
N ASP A 269 -32.91 6.86 15.12
CA ASP A 269 -33.78 6.44 13.99
C ASP A 269 -34.97 5.56 14.43
N SER A 270 -34.94 5.02 15.66
CA SER A 270 -35.94 4.06 16.18
C SER A 270 -37.07 4.68 17.00
N HIS A 271 -37.10 6.01 17.14
CA HIS A 271 -38.21 6.75 17.77
C HIS A 271 -39.10 7.43 16.71
N PRO A 272 -40.05 6.69 16.08
CA PRO A 272 -41.05 7.32 15.23
C PRO A 272 -42.08 8.06 16.10
N SER A 273 -42.14 9.38 15.90
CA SER A 273 -43.30 10.27 16.00
C SER A 273 -44.64 9.62 16.39
N ASP A 274 -44.88 9.44 17.68
CA ASP A 274 -46.21 9.14 18.24
C ASP A 274 -46.74 10.36 19.01
N LEU A 275 -46.79 11.52 18.36
CA LEU A 275 -47.55 12.68 18.85
C LEU A 275 -48.00 13.53 17.65
N ASP A 276 -49.23 13.29 17.19
CA ASP A 276 -50.34 14.26 17.28
C ASP A 276 -51.38 13.99 16.18
N SER A 277 -52.45 13.30 16.56
CA SER A 277 -53.71 13.26 15.83
C SER A 277 -54.83 13.09 16.84
N SER A 278 -55.04 14.12 17.64
CA SER A 278 -56.30 14.31 18.37
C SER A 278 -56.58 15.80 18.56
N ASP A 279 -57.29 16.40 17.62
CA ASP A 279 -58.45 17.24 17.93
C ASP A 279 -59.09 17.80 16.67
N SER A 280 -60.32 17.35 16.40
CA SER A 280 -61.36 18.10 15.69
C SER A 280 -62.69 17.42 16.00
N ASP A 281 -63.32 17.89 17.07
CA ASP A 281 -64.75 17.78 17.33
C ASP A 281 -65.43 19.08 16.86
#